data_AF-A0A2R6LQH4-F1
#
_entry.id   AF-A0A2R6LQH4-F1
#
_cell.length_a   1.000
_cell.length_b   1.000
_cell.length_c   1.000
_cell.angle_alpha   90.00
_cell.angle_beta   90.00
_cell.angle_gamma   90.00
#
_symmetry.space_group_name_H-M   'P 1'
#
loop_
_entity.id
_entity.type
_entity.pdbx_description
1 polymer ?
#
loop_
_entity_poly.entity_id
_entity_poly.type
_entity_poly.pdbx_seq_one_letter_code
_entity_poly.pdbx_strand_id
1 'polypeptide(L)'
;MSHSPSLPDRPTLELDPEMSESERLTALRTHYLEVSQVHEELTEQLDAARERQSELRNEVNDLQAENEALKTSSLYLATVEELTDDQVLLKQHGNNQEVLTDVSPRLHDRLEAGDRVAINDSFAIQTVLDAETDARAQAMEISEKPDVEYTDIGGLESQVREVREAVEDPLTNPGKFETVGIEPPTGVLLHGPPGTGKTMLAKAVANQTDATFIKMAGSELVQKFIGEGARLVRDLFELAAEREPAIIFIDEIDAIASKRTESKTSGDAEVQRTMMQLLSEMDGFDQRGDISIIAATNRFDMLDRAILRPGRFDRLIEVPEPDHEGRLQILDIHTQSMNLADAVDLGETAADTEGFSGAELESLATEAGMFAIRDGRTEITTEDFADALEKVSTDEAPGKPIAFY
;
A
#
# COMPACT_ATOMS: atom_id res chain seq x y z
N MET A 1 -38.33 0.56 32.35
CA MET A 1 -39.65 0.90 31.77
C MET A 1 -40.21 2.08 32.53
N SER A 2 -39.98 3.31 32.07
CA SER A 2 -40.67 4.47 32.62
C SER A 2 -42.09 4.46 32.07
N HIS A 3 -43.06 4.06 32.88
CA HIS A 3 -44.45 4.27 32.51
C HIS A 3 -44.67 5.78 32.46
N SER A 4 -44.90 6.32 31.26
CA SER A 4 -45.37 7.70 31.12
C SER A 4 -46.62 7.85 31.98
N PRO A 5 -46.73 8.90 32.82
CA PRO A 5 -47.94 9.13 33.59
C PRO A 5 -49.13 9.18 32.63
N SER A 6 -50.21 8.49 33.00
CA SER A 6 -51.44 8.49 32.21
C SER A 6 -52.01 9.90 32.17
N LEU A 7 -52.36 10.38 30.97
CA LEU A 7 -53.00 11.67 30.81
C LEU A 7 -54.36 11.67 31.52
N PRO A 8 -54.71 12.74 32.25
CA PRO A 8 -56.03 12.88 32.84
C PRO A 8 -57.12 12.91 31.75
N ASP A 9 -58.28 12.33 32.07
CA ASP A 9 -59.40 12.22 31.14
C ASP A 9 -59.92 13.60 30.75
N ARG A 10 -60.21 13.79 29.46
CA ARG A 10 -60.73 15.06 28.95
C ARG A 10 -62.20 15.20 29.34
N PRO A 11 -62.59 16.22 30.13
CA PRO A 11 -63.99 16.43 30.46
C PRO A 11 -64.78 16.77 29.20
N THR A 12 -65.97 16.22 29.06
CA THR A 12 -66.92 16.53 27.97
C THR A 12 -68.22 17.08 28.55
N LEU A 13 -68.87 18.00 27.83
CA LEU A 13 -70.15 18.57 28.23
C LEU A 13 -71.16 18.43 27.09
N GLU A 14 -72.24 17.71 27.36
CA GLU A 14 -73.42 17.66 26.50
C GLU A 14 -74.54 18.48 27.17
N LEU A 15 -75.11 19.43 26.44
CA LEU A 15 -76.20 20.29 26.92
C LEU A 15 -77.49 19.91 26.21
N ASP A 16 -78.52 19.53 26.96
CA ASP A 16 -79.83 19.23 26.42
C ASP A 16 -80.54 20.54 25.97
N PRO A 17 -81.08 20.60 24.73
CA PRO A 17 -81.76 21.80 24.21
C PRO A 17 -83.03 22.21 24.98
N GLU A 18 -83.63 21.34 25.79
CA GLU A 18 -84.84 21.66 26.59
C GLU A 18 -84.52 22.23 28.00
N MET A 19 -83.24 22.35 28.38
CA MET A 19 -82.83 22.86 29.70
C MET A 19 -83.20 24.34 29.92
N SER A 20 -83.55 24.71 31.16
CA SER A 20 -83.72 26.11 31.54
C SER A 20 -82.38 26.86 31.55
N GLU A 21 -82.38 28.19 31.32
CA GLU A 21 -81.16 29.01 31.32
C GLU A 21 -80.35 28.87 32.63
N SER A 22 -81.02 28.72 33.78
CA SER A 22 -80.38 28.51 35.08
C SER A 22 -79.67 27.16 35.21
N GLU A 23 -80.27 26.09 34.68
CA GLU A 23 -79.67 24.75 34.69
C GLU A 23 -78.50 24.69 33.72
N ARG A 24 -78.61 25.33 32.56
CA ARG A 24 -77.55 25.45 31.56
C ARG A 24 -76.34 26.22 32.09
N LEU A 25 -76.58 27.33 32.79
CA LEU A 25 -75.51 28.11 33.45
C LEU A 25 -74.80 27.30 34.52
N THR A 26 -75.54 26.48 35.27
CA THR A 26 -74.98 25.61 36.32
C THR A 26 -74.11 24.52 35.71
N ALA A 27 -74.59 23.84 34.67
CA ALA A 27 -73.83 22.82 33.96
C ALA A 27 -72.53 23.37 33.35
N LEU A 28 -72.59 24.57 32.74
CA LEU A 28 -71.40 25.25 32.22
C LEU A 28 -70.40 25.62 33.32
N ARG A 29 -70.86 26.06 34.50
CA ARG A 29 -69.99 26.37 35.64
C ARG A 29 -69.31 25.12 36.19
N THR A 30 -70.04 24.01 36.34
CA THR A 30 -69.48 22.73 36.79
C THR A 30 -68.42 22.24 35.82
N HIS A 31 -68.72 22.24 34.52
CA HIS A 31 -67.76 21.83 33.50
C HIS A 31 -66.53 22.73 33.43
N TYR A 32 -66.70 24.05 33.59
CA TYR A 32 -65.56 24.97 33.68
C TYR A 32 -64.63 24.62 34.85
N LEU A 33 -65.18 24.26 36.01
CA LEU A 33 -64.38 23.84 37.17
C LEU A 33 -63.63 22.54 36.90
N GLU A 34 -64.27 21.54 36.27
CA GLU A 34 -63.62 20.29 35.87
C GLU A 34 -62.48 20.51 34.87
N VAL A 35 -62.71 21.32 33.84
CA VAL A 35 -61.68 21.68 32.85
C VAL A 35 -60.53 22.45 33.50
N SER A 36 -60.83 23.36 34.44
CA SER A 36 -59.81 24.10 35.17
C SER A 36 -58.94 23.19 36.03
N GLN A 37 -59.54 22.17 36.66
CA GLN A 37 -58.82 21.20 37.47
C GLN A 37 -57.91 20.32 36.61
N VAL A 38 -58.39 19.82 35.47
CA VAL A 38 -57.56 19.05 34.51
C VAL A 38 -56.44 19.91 33.93
N HIS A 39 -56.68 21.19 33.66
CA HIS A 39 -55.65 22.11 33.20
C HIS A 39 -54.54 22.31 34.25
N GLU A 40 -54.90 22.47 35.52
CA GLU A 40 -53.95 22.60 36.63
C GLU A 40 -53.09 21.34 36.76
N GLU A 41 -53.72 20.14 36.72
CA GLU A 41 -53.01 18.86 36.77
C GLU A 41 -52.06 18.66 35.58
N LEU A 42 -52.48 18.99 34.35
CA LEU A 42 -51.61 18.92 33.16
C LEU A 42 -50.45 19.91 33.23
N THR A 43 -50.66 21.09 33.84
CA THR A 43 -49.62 22.10 34.02
C THR A 43 -48.55 21.59 35.00
N GLU A 44 -48.96 21.00 36.12
CA GLU A 44 -48.04 20.39 37.08
C GLU A 44 -47.25 19.22 36.46
N GLN A 45 -47.92 18.34 35.69
CA GLN A 45 -47.23 17.24 34.99
C GLN A 45 -46.22 17.77 33.96
N LEU A 46 -46.56 18.84 33.24
CA LEU A 46 -45.67 19.45 32.25
C LEU A 46 -44.43 20.07 32.91
N ASP A 47 -44.61 20.76 34.03
CA ASP A 47 -43.51 21.39 34.74
C ASP A 47 -42.58 20.35 35.38
N ALA A 48 -43.13 19.27 35.95
CA ALA A 48 -42.33 18.14 36.43
C ALA A 48 -41.55 17.45 35.30
N ALA A 49 -42.17 17.28 34.12
CA ALA A 49 -41.49 16.70 32.96
C ALA A 49 -40.36 17.61 32.43
N ARG A 50 -40.55 18.93 32.45
CA ARG A 50 -39.51 19.91 32.08
C ARG A 50 -38.35 19.90 33.06
N GLU A 51 -38.63 19.82 34.35
CA GLU A 51 -37.60 19.73 35.39
C GLU A 51 -36.78 18.45 35.20
N ARG A 52 -37.44 17.29 35.03
CA ARG A 52 -36.76 16.02 34.73
C ARG A 52 -35.94 16.08 33.45
N GLN A 53 -36.45 16.72 32.40
CA GLN A 53 -35.70 16.92 31.16
C GLN A 53 -34.45 17.79 31.39
N SER A 54 -34.55 18.83 32.22
CA SER A 54 -33.42 19.69 32.56
C SER A 54 -32.36 18.93 33.35
N GLU A 55 -32.76 18.13 34.34
CA GLU A 55 -31.84 17.27 35.10
C GLU A 55 -31.08 16.31 34.19
N LEU A 56 -31.79 15.58 33.33
CA LEU A 56 -31.18 14.63 32.40
C LEU A 56 -30.22 15.32 31.42
N ARG A 57 -30.55 16.53 30.95
CA ARG A 57 -29.65 17.30 30.09
C ARG A 57 -28.38 17.71 30.81
N ASN A 58 -28.48 18.12 32.07
CA ASN A 58 -27.31 18.46 32.87
C ASN A 58 -26.43 17.23 33.11
N GLU A 59 -27.03 16.10 33.47
CA GLU A 59 -26.33 14.82 33.67
C GLU A 59 -25.58 14.38 32.39
N VAL A 60 -26.21 14.51 31.22
CA VAL A 60 -25.55 14.23 29.94
C VAL A 60 -24.35 15.16 29.69
N ASN A 61 -24.49 16.45 29.96
CA ASN A 61 -23.40 17.42 29.78
C ASN A 61 -22.23 17.13 30.74
N ASP A 62 -22.53 16.80 32.00
CA ASP A 62 -21.52 16.45 33.00
C ASP A 62 -20.77 15.18 32.60
N LEU A 63 -21.50 14.14 32.18
CA LEU A 63 -20.91 12.89 31.68
C LEU A 63 -20.07 13.12 30.43
N GLN A 64 -20.49 13.99 29.52
CA GLN A 64 -19.70 14.35 28.33
C GLN A 64 -18.42 15.09 28.71
N ALA A 65 -18.48 16.04 29.64
CA ALA A 65 -17.30 16.77 30.10
C ALA A 65 -16.30 15.85 30.82
N GLU A 66 -16.79 14.91 31.64
CA GLU A 66 -15.97 13.88 32.28
C GLU A 66 -15.33 12.96 31.23
N ASN A 67 -16.10 12.55 30.22
CA ASN A 67 -15.59 11.70 29.14
C ASN A 67 -14.49 12.40 28.31
N GLU A 68 -14.66 13.69 27.98
CA GLU A 68 -13.65 14.48 27.28
C GLU A 68 -12.41 14.72 28.14
N ALA A 69 -12.57 14.97 29.45
CA ALA A 69 -11.44 15.08 30.37
C ALA A 69 -10.63 13.78 30.44
N LEU A 70 -11.29 12.62 30.46
CA LEU A 70 -10.66 11.30 30.39
C LEU A 70 -9.95 11.04 29.06
N LYS A 71 -10.40 11.64 27.96
CA LYS A 71 -9.74 11.54 26.64
C LYS A 71 -8.51 12.43 26.51
N THR A 72 -8.43 13.53 27.26
CA THR A 72 -7.26 14.44 27.25
C THR A 72 -6.04 13.93 28.02
N SER A 73 -6.11 12.79 28.71
CA SER A 73 -4.92 12.16 29.31
C SER A 73 -3.95 11.68 28.23
N SER A 74 -2.65 11.78 28.49
CA SER A 74 -1.63 11.16 27.64
C SER A 74 -1.96 9.69 27.39
N LEU A 75 -2.02 9.30 26.12
CA LEU A 75 -2.24 7.92 25.74
C LEU A 75 -0.90 7.22 25.55
N TYR A 76 -0.81 5.98 25.99
CA TYR A 76 0.32 5.10 25.79
C TYR A 76 -0.05 4.00 24.81
N LEU A 77 0.96 3.48 24.13
CA LEU A 77 0.80 2.36 23.22
C LEU A 77 0.87 1.04 23.99
N ALA A 78 -0.03 0.12 23.69
CA ALA A 78 0.00 -1.26 24.19
C ALA A 78 -0.36 -2.24 23.08
N THR A 79 0.01 -3.51 23.25
CA THR A 79 -0.42 -4.62 22.40
C THR A 79 -1.26 -5.59 23.23
N VAL A 80 -2.32 -6.11 22.62
CA VAL A 80 -3.16 -7.17 23.18
C VAL A 80 -2.42 -8.50 23.05
N GLU A 81 -2.00 -9.10 24.17
CA GLU A 81 -1.36 -10.42 24.14
C GLU A 81 -2.39 -11.55 24.17
N GLU A 82 -3.42 -11.42 25.00
CA GLU A 82 -4.43 -12.47 25.17
C GLU A 82 -5.80 -11.87 25.50
N LEU A 83 -6.85 -12.48 24.96
CA LEU A 83 -8.25 -12.15 25.22
C LEU A 83 -8.93 -13.29 25.98
N THR A 84 -9.61 -12.94 27.05
CA THR A 84 -10.55 -13.80 27.78
C THR A 84 -11.96 -13.21 27.70
N ASP A 85 -12.97 -13.96 28.13
CA ASP A 85 -14.40 -13.60 27.98
C ASP A 85 -14.80 -12.23 28.55
N ASP A 86 -14.06 -11.69 29.52
CA ASP A 86 -14.34 -10.38 30.16
C ASP A 86 -13.09 -9.47 30.28
N GLN A 87 -11.88 -10.02 30.09
CA GLN A 87 -10.62 -9.35 30.43
C GLN A 87 -9.58 -9.52 29.33
N VAL A 88 -8.69 -8.54 29.22
CA VAL A 88 -7.61 -8.53 28.23
C VAL A 88 -6.27 -8.34 28.91
N LEU A 89 -5.30 -9.17 28.52
CA LEU A 89 -3.90 -9.01 28.87
C LEU A 89 -3.26 -8.05 27.87
N LEU A 90 -2.81 -6.90 28.38
CA LEU A 90 -2.14 -5.87 27.62
C LEU A 90 -0.66 -5.81 27.98
N LYS A 91 0.17 -5.54 26.99
CA LYS A 91 1.58 -5.23 27.16
C LYS A 91 1.89 -3.82 26.69
N GLN A 92 2.24 -2.95 27.62
CA GLN A 92 2.57 -1.56 27.34
C GLN A 92 3.95 -1.43 26.68
N HIS A 93 4.02 -0.70 25.57
CA HIS A 93 5.27 -0.38 24.88
C HIS A 93 6.08 0.65 25.68
N GLY A 94 7.41 0.48 25.68
CA GLY A 94 8.36 1.39 26.31
C GLY A 94 8.84 0.92 27.69
N ASN A 95 7.93 0.54 28.58
CA ASN A 95 8.25 -0.03 29.90
C ASN A 95 8.05 -1.56 29.99
N ASN A 96 7.49 -2.20 28.94
CA ASN A 96 7.19 -3.64 28.87
C ASN A 96 6.38 -4.14 30.06
N GLN A 97 5.44 -3.33 30.56
CA GLN A 97 4.57 -3.72 31.66
C GLN A 97 3.38 -4.53 31.13
N GLU A 98 3.14 -5.69 31.71
CA GLU A 98 1.97 -6.54 31.44
C GLU A 98 0.86 -6.23 32.45
N VAL A 99 -0.34 -5.94 31.97
CA VAL A 99 -1.49 -5.53 32.79
C VAL A 99 -2.74 -6.23 32.29
N LEU A 100 -3.51 -6.79 33.22
CA LEU A 100 -4.84 -7.32 32.96
C LEU A 100 -5.88 -6.21 33.16
N THR A 101 -6.72 -5.96 32.17
CA THR A 101 -7.73 -4.89 32.23
C THR A 101 -9.08 -5.37 31.73
N ASP A 102 -10.15 -4.70 32.17
CA ASP A 102 -11.50 -4.97 31.70
C ASP A 102 -11.77 -4.20 30.40
N VAL A 103 -12.44 -4.85 29.45
CA VAL A 103 -12.73 -4.24 28.14
C VAL A 103 -14.13 -3.64 28.14
N SER A 104 -14.25 -2.44 27.59
CA SER A 104 -15.57 -1.86 27.36
C SER A 104 -16.38 -2.73 26.38
N PRO A 105 -17.68 -3.01 26.64
CA PRO A 105 -18.50 -3.88 25.79
C PRO A 105 -18.55 -3.48 24.31
N ARG A 106 -18.30 -2.20 24.00
CA ARG A 106 -18.25 -1.69 22.61
C ARG A 106 -17.00 -2.11 21.83
N LEU A 107 -15.90 -2.40 22.53
CA LEU A 107 -14.62 -2.77 21.93
C LEU A 107 -14.40 -4.28 21.97
N HIS A 108 -15.09 -4.99 22.86
CA HIS A 108 -14.95 -6.43 23.05
C HIS A 108 -15.14 -7.23 21.76
N ASP A 109 -16.13 -6.84 20.93
CA ASP A 109 -16.42 -7.53 19.66
C ASP A 109 -15.43 -7.19 18.53
N ARG A 110 -14.53 -6.23 18.74
CA ARG A 110 -13.61 -5.69 17.73
C ARG A 110 -12.14 -5.94 18.04
N LEU A 111 -11.84 -6.57 19.18
CA LEU A 111 -10.50 -6.75 19.70
C LEU A 111 -10.01 -8.17 19.44
N GLU A 112 -8.83 -8.28 18.85
CA GLU A 112 -8.15 -9.54 18.58
C GLU A 112 -6.76 -9.58 19.23
N ALA A 113 -6.26 -10.79 19.46
CA ALA A 113 -4.92 -10.97 20.00
C ALA A 113 -3.89 -10.52 18.96
N GLY A 114 -2.99 -9.62 19.35
CA GLY A 114 -2.04 -8.95 18.45
C GLY A 114 -2.39 -7.50 18.17
N ASP A 115 -3.61 -7.05 18.45
CA ASP A 115 -4.04 -5.68 18.18
C ASP A 115 -3.21 -4.64 18.93
N ARG A 116 -2.90 -3.55 18.24
CA ARG A 116 -2.31 -2.35 18.85
C ARG A 116 -3.42 -1.49 19.39
N VAL A 117 -3.26 -1.01 20.61
CA VAL A 117 -4.27 -0.19 21.28
C VAL A 117 -3.63 1.03 21.95
N ALA A 118 -4.38 2.12 22.00
CA ALA A 118 -4.05 3.26 22.83
C ALA A 118 -4.74 3.13 24.18
N ILE A 119 -3.96 3.16 25.25
CA ILE A 119 -4.42 3.08 26.64
C ILE A 119 -4.17 4.39 27.38
N ASN A 120 -5.00 4.70 28.37
CA ASN A 120 -4.73 5.82 29.28
C ASN A 120 -3.85 5.40 30.47
N ASP A 121 -3.59 6.32 31.40
CA ASP A 121 -2.82 6.05 32.64
C ASP A 121 -3.44 4.95 33.53
N SER A 122 -4.72 4.63 33.35
CA SER A 122 -5.43 3.55 34.07
C SER A 122 -5.46 2.23 33.31
N PHE A 123 -4.70 2.11 32.21
CA PHE A 123 -4.68 0.93 31.34
C PHE A 123 -6.04 0.59 30.71
N ALA A 124 -6.95 1.56 30.61
CA ALA A 124 -8.20 1.40 29.91
C ALA A 124 -7.99 1.64 28.40
N ILE A 125 -8.48 0.71 27.58
CA ILE A 125 -8.41 0.79 26.12
C ILE A 125 -9.32 1.93 25.63
N GLN A 126 -8.72 2.94 25.00
CA GLN A 126 -9.44 4.10 24.45
C GLN A 126 -9.78 3.89 22.98
N THR A 127 -8.82 3.39 22.20
CA THR A 127 -9.01 3.07 20.79
C THR A 127 -8.12 1.91 20.38
N VAL A 128 -8.60 1.13 19.42
CA VAL A 128 -7.75 0.23 18.63
C VAL A 128 -7.03 1.10 17.60
N LEU A 129 -5.75 0.82 17.39
CA LEU A 129 -4.88 1.49 16.43
C LEU A 129 -4.67 0.55 15.25
N ASP A 130 -4.46 1.13 14.07
CA ASP A 130 -4.08 0.35 12.90
C ASP A 130 -2.72 -0.34 13.14
N ALA A 131 -2.52 -1.46 12.44
CA ALA A 131 -1.27 -2.19 12.46
C ALA A 131 -0.10 -1.25 12.14
N GLU A 132 1.06 -1.47 12.77
CA GLU A 132 2.25 -0.69 12.47
C GLU A 132 2.81 -1.15 11.14
N THR A 133 2.26 -0.70 10.01
CA THR A 133 2.99 -0.80 8.75
C THR A 133 4.24 0.06 8.91
N ASP A 134 5.42 -0.55 8.81
CA ASP A 134 6.68 0.17 8.94
C ASP A 134 6.65 1.39 8.00
N ALA A 135 7.00 2.57 8.51
CA ALA A 135 7.02 3.79 7.70
C ALA A 135 7.89 3.64 6.44
N ARG A 136 8.86 2.73 6.47
CA ARG A 136 9.67 2.34 5.30
C ARG A 136 8.86 1.57 4.26
N ALA A 137 8.00 0.64 4.67
CA ALA A 137 7.11 -0.08 3.76
C ALA A 137 6.10 0.89 3.11
N GLN A 138 5.53 1.83 3.88
CA GLN A 138 4.67 2.87 3.32
C GLN A 138 5.42 3.80 2.35
N ALA A 139 6.70 4.09 2.58
CA ALA A 139 7.53 4.86 1.65
C ALA A 139 7.90 4.11 0.36
N MET A 140 7.76 2.78 0.35
CA MET A 140 7.97 1.94 -0.84
C MET A 140 6.74 1.90 -1.75
N GLU A 141 5.58 2.34 -1.26
CA GLU A 141 4.39 2.56 -2.09
C GLU A 141 4.65 3.73 -3.04
N ILE A 142 4.65 3.46 -4.34
CA ILE A 142 4.79 4.51 -5.34
C ILE A 142 3.40 5.13 -5.54
N SER A 143 3.22 6.34 -5.03
CA SER A 143 1.97 7.09 -5.12
C SER A 143 1.67 7.68 -6.52
N GLU A 144 2.68 7.84 -7.37
CA GLU A 144 2.55 8.33 -8.75
C GLU A 144 2.90 7.23 -9.76
N LYS A 145 1.99 6.94 -10.69
CA LYS A 145 2.22 5.92 -11.73
C LYS A 145 3.55 6.19 -12.46
N PRO A 146 4.40 5.18 -12.69
CA PRO A 146 5.65 5.37 -13.42
C PRO A 146 5.39 5.90 -14.84
N ASP A 147 6.14 6.92 -15.28
CA ASP A 147 5.96 7.54 -16.61
C ASP A 147 6.48 6.70 -17.81
N VAL A 148 6.69 5.39 -17.63
CA VAL A 148 7.30 4.53 -18.67
C VAL A 148 6.20 3.75 -19.38
N GLU A 149 6.16 3.79 -20.71
CA GLU A 149 5.26 2.99 -21.53
C GLU A 149 6.00 1.86 -22.27
N TYR A 150 5.25 0.90 -22.84
CA TYR A 150 5.86 -0.17 -23.65
C TYR A 150 6.49 0.35 -24.94
N THR A 151 6.07 1.53 -25.42
CA THR A 151 6.68 2.20 -26.58
C THR A 151 8.08 2.72 -26.30
N ASP A 152 8.42 2.91 -25.02
CA ASP A 152 9.74 3.38 -24.59
C ASP A 152 10.74 2.21 -24.41
N ILE A 153 10.35 0.99 -24.81
CA ILE A 153 11.17 -0.23 -24.70
C ILE A 153 11.38 -0.81 -26.10
N GLY A 154 12.62 -0.75 -26.60
CA GLY A 154 13.00 -1.33 -27.89
C GLY A 154 13.52 -2.77 -27.79
N GLY A 155 13.19 -3.61 -28.77
CA GLY A 155 13.82 -4.92 -29.01
C GLY A 155 13.45 -6.04 -28.04
N LEU A 156 12.42 -5.86 -27.21
CA LEU A 156 12.01 -6.81 -26.16
C LEU A 156 10.56 -7.28 -26.32
N GLU A 157 10.04 -7.35 -27.54
CA GLU A 157 8.62 -7.62 -27.81
C GLU A 157 8.17 -9.00 -27.29
N SER A 158 9.05 -10.01 -27.33
CA SER A 158 8.78 -11.32 -26.74
C SER A 158 8.67 -11.26 -25.22
N GLN A 159 9.63 -10.58 -24.58
CA GLN A 159 9.71 -10.46 -23.11
C GLN A 159 8.54 -9.63 -22.58
N VAL A 160 8.20 -8.53 -23.27
CA VAL A 160 7.00 -7.73 -22.98
C VAL A 160 5.76 -8.62 -23.00
N ARG A 161 5.58 -9.44 -24.04
CA ARG A 161 4.43 -10.35 -24.12
C ARG A 161 4.39 -11.33 -22.95
N GLU A 162 5.53 -11.96 -22.63
CA GLU A 162 5.60 -12.93 -21.54
C GLU A 162 5.29 -12.30 -20.17
N VAL A 163 5.77 -11.08 -19.90
CA VAL A 163 5.46 -10.38 -18.65
C VAL A 163 3.98 -9.98 -18.60
N ARG A 164 3.40 -9.52 -19.72
CA ARG A 164 1.98 -9.17 -19.79
C ARG A 164 1.07 -10.37 -19.52
N GLU A 165 1.35 -11.50 -20.15
CA GLU A 165 0.62 -12.75 -19.93
C GLU A 165 0.75 -13.26 -18.49
N ALA A 166 1.89 -12.98 -17.83
CA ALA A 166 2.14 -13.44 -16.48
C ALA A 166 1.62 -12.49 -15.38
N VAL A 167 1.50 -11.19 -15.63
CA VAL A 167 1.17 -10.18 -14.60
C VAL A 167 -0.10 -9.39 -14.94
N GLU A 168 -0.18 -8.82 -16.16
CA GLU A 168 -1.31 -7.96 -16.56
C GLU A 168 -2.60 -8.76 -16.78
N ASP A 169 -2.48 -9.92 -17.44
CA ASP A 169 -3.63 -10.76 -17.80
C ASP A 169 -4.37 -11.35 -16.59
N PRO A 170 -3.69 -11.88 -15.55
CA PRO A 170 -4.34 -12.31 -14.32
C PRO A 170 -5.14 -11.21 -13.63
N LEU A 171 -4.59 -9.99 -13.58
CA LEU A 171 -5.21 -8.84 -12.91
C LEU A 171 -6.37 -8.26 -13.72
N THR A 172 -6.26 -8.21 -15.04
CA THR A 172 -7.25 -7.56 -15.91
C THR A 172 -8.37 -8.52 -16.34
N ASN A 173 -8.06 -9.81 -16.51
CA ASN A 173 -8.96 -10.82 -17.07
C ASN A 173 -9.00 -12.13 -16.27
N PRO A 174 -9.26 -12.12 -14.95
CA PRO A 174 -9.21 -13.32 -14.11
C PRO A 174 -10.15 -14.44 -14.59
N GLY A 175 -11.33 -14.10 -15.11
CA GLY A 175 -12.30 -15.08 -15.60
C GLY A 175 -11.82 -15.94 -16.78
N LYS A 176 -10.79 -15.51 -17.53
CA LYS A 176 -10.17 -16.35 -18.58
C LYS A 176 -9.45 -17.55 -17.96
N PHE A 177 -8.73 -17.33 -16.86
CA PHE A 177 -7.99 -18.37 -16.14
C PHE A 177 -8.95 -19.38 -15.51
N GLU A 178 -10.05 -18.90 -14.89
CA GLU A 178 -11.11 -19.76 -14.35
C GLU A 178 -11.78 -20.62 -15.42
N THR A 179 -12.06 -20.04 -16.60
CA THR A 179 -12.71 -20.77 -17.70
C THR A 179 -11.81 -21.89 -18.26
N VAL A 180 -10.50 -21.63 -18.34
CA VAL A 180 -9.51 -22.62 -18.79
C VAL A 180 -9.18 -23.63 -17.69
N GLY A 181 -9.37 -23.26 -16.42
CA GLY A 181 -9.10 -24.11 -15.25
C GLY A 181 -7.61 -24.18 -14.91
N ILE A 182 -6.87 -23.08 -15.11
CA ILE A 182 -5.46 -22.96 -14.76
C ILE A 182 -5.27 -21.89 -13.70
N GLU A 183 -4.30 -22.09 -12.81
CA GLU A 183 -3.89 -21.06 -11.86
C GLU A 183 -2.94 -20.08 -12.54
N PRO A 184 -3.07 -18.76 -12.28
CA PRO A 184 -2.12 -17.77 -12.77
C PRO A 184 -0.73 -18.01 -12.16
N PRO A 185 0.35 -17.60 -12.84
CA PRO A 185 1.70 -17.76 -12.32
C PRO A 185 1.91 -16.90 -11.06
N THR A 186 2.62 -17.45 -10.07
CA THR A 186 2.75 -16.82 -8.75
C THR A 186 3.72 -15.64 -8.74
N GLY A 187 4.75 -15.69 -9.60
CA GLY A 187 5.78 -14.68 -9.66
C GLY A 187 6.64 -14.77 -10.90
N VAL A 188 7.17 -13.63 -11.30
CA VAL A 188 8.03 -13.45 -12.47
C VAL A 188 9.43 -13.03 -12.02
N LEU A 189 10.45 -13.75 -12.49
CA LEU A 189 11.86 -13.37 -12.31
C LEU A 189 12.45 -12.93 -13.64
N LEU A 190 12.78 -11.65 -13.74
CA LEU A 190 13.53 -11.05 -14.83
C LEU A 190 15.03 -11.23 -14.59
N HIS A 191 15.73 -11.86 -15.52
CA HIS A 191 17.18 -12.02 -15.42
C HIS A 191 17.90 -11.68 -16.72
N GLY A 192 19.13 -11.20 -16.62
CA GLY A 192 19.95 -10.89 -17.79
C GLY A 192 21.06 -9.90 -17.44
N PRO A 193 21.93 -9.55 -18.41
CA PRO A 193 23.00 -8.59 -18.23
C PRO A 193 22.51 -7.23 -17.67
N PRO A 194 23.34 -6.48 -16.93
CA PRO A 194 22.97 -5.13 -16.51
C PRO A 194 22.69 -4.22 -17.73
N GLY A 195 21.85 -3.21 -17.56
CA GLY A 195 21.59 -2.23 -18.64
C GLY A 195 20.63 -2.70 -19.75
N THR A 196 20.05 -3.91 -19.67
CA THR A 196 19.09 -4.43 -20.68
C THR A 196 17.63 -4.02 -20.46
N GLY A 197 17.33 -3.13 -19.51
CA GLY A 197 15.97 -2.58 -19.35
C GLY A 197 15.03 -3.40 -18.45
N LYS A 198 15.51 -4.34 -17.62
CA LYS A 198 14.68 -5.10 -16.66
C LYS A 198 13.79 -4.21 -15.76
N THR A 199 14.38 -3.16 -15.18
CA THR A 199 13.65 -2.20 -14.33
C THR A 199 12.66 -1.36 -15.14
N MET A 200 12.96 -1.03 -16.40
CA MET A 200 12.04 -0.33 -17.30
C MET A 200 10.84 -1.20 -17.66
N LEU A 201 11.06 -2.48 -17.95
CA LEU A 201 10.01 -3.45 -18.24
C LEU A 201 9.02 -3.59 -17.08
N ALA A 202 9.51 -3.68 -15.84
CA ALA A 202 8.65 -3.74 -14.65
C ALA A 202 7.84 -2.44 -14.45
N LYS A 203 8.46 -1.27 -14.67
CA LYS A 203 7.76 0.03 -14.60
C LYS A 203 6.68 0.17 -15.68
N ALA A 204 6.94 -0.29 -16.90
CA ALA A 204 5.98 -0.23 -18.00
C ALA A 204 4.74 -1.09 -17.71
N VAL A 205 4.93 -2.27 -17.11
CA VAL A 205 3.82 -3.13 -16.67
C VAL A 205 3.00 -2.42 -15.59
N ALA A 206 3.68 -1.85 -14.59
CA ALA A 206 3.01 -1.12 -13.51
C ALA A 206 2.18 0.06 -14.03
N ASN A 207 2.67 0.81 -15.02
CA ASN A 207 1.95 1.93 -15.61
C ASN A 207 0.69 1.50 -16.37
N GLN A 208 0.76 0.35 -17.06
CA GLN A 208 -0.34 -0.17 -17.87
C GLN A 208 -1.40 -0.91 -17.04
N THR A 209 -1.07 -1.28 -15.80
CA THR A 209 -2.03 -1.81 -14.83
C THR A 209 -2.61 -0.71 -13.94
N ASP A 210 -3.85 -0.86 -13.50
CA ASP A 210 -4.45 -0.02 -12.43
C ASP A 210 -4.14 -0.56 -11.02
N ALA A 211 -3.07 -1.35 -10.89
CA ALA A 211 -2.65 -1.96 -9.64
C ALA A 211 -1.71 -1.04 -8.84
N THR A 212 -1.76 -1.15 -7.52
CA THR A 212 -0.82 -0.48 -6.62
C THR A 212 0.58 -1.00 -6.85
N PHE A 213 1.53 -0.13 -7.20
CA PHE A 213 2.91 -0.52 -7.45
C PHE A 213 3.78 -0.26 -6.23
N ILE A 214 4.34 -1.33 -5.66
CA ILE A 214 5.22 -1.26 -4.49
C ILE A 214 6.62 -1.66 -4.94
N LYS A 215 7.57 -0.72 -4.85
CA LYS A 215 8.95 -0.92 -5.31
C LYS A 215 9.90 -1.00 -4.13
N MET A 216 10.77 -2.00 -4.17
CA MET A 216 11.82 -2.23 -3.18
C MET A 216 13.12 -2.62 -3.88
N ALA A 217 14.25 -2.17 -3.34
CA ALA A 217 15.55 -2.74 -3.71
C ALA A 217 15.91 -3.87 -2.74
N GLY A 218 16.43 -4.99 -3.26
CA GLY A 218 16.82 -6.15 -2.45
C GLY A 218 17.89 -5.82 -1.40
N SER A 219 18.71 -4.81 -1.64
CA SER A 219 19.67 -4.27 -0.67
C SER A 219 19.01 -3.62 0.55
N GLU A 220 17.79 -3.09 0.43
CA GLU A 220 17.03 -2.51 1.55
C GLU A 220 16.53 -3.58 2.54
N LEU A 221 16.44 -4.82 2.11
CA LEU A 221 16.10 -5.96 2.97
C LEU A 221 17.29 -6.45 3.81
N VAL A 222 18.51 -5.98 3.53
CA VAL A 222 19.73 -6.35 4.26
C VAL A 222 19.92 -5.41 5.45
N GLN A 223 19.45 -5.84 6.62
CA GLN A 223 19.48 -5.04 7.84
C GLN A 223 20.59 -5.45 8.82
N LYS A 224 21.06 -4.47 9.62
CA LYS A 224 22.08 -4.71 10.65
C LYS A 224 21.49 -5.38 11.89
N PHE A 225 20.22 -5.13 12.17
CA PHE A 225 19.52 -5.67 13.33
C PHE A 225 18.81 -6.97 12.97
N ILE A 226 18.84 -7.90 13.92
CA ILE A 226 18.26 -9.24 13.74
C ILE A 226 16.73 -9.14 13.68
N GLY A 227 16.13 -9.71 12.65
CA GLY A 227 14.69 -9.81 12.45
C GLY A 227 14.05 -8.58 11.78
N GLU A 228 14.79 -7.49 11.59
CA GLU A 228 14.25 -6.27 10.97
C GLU A 228 13.93 -6.48 9.48
N GLY A 229 14.79 -7.21 8.76
CA GLY A 229 14.54 -7.54 7.35
C GLY A 229 13.34 -8.47 7.17
N ALA A 230 13.21 -9.48 8.03
CA ALA A 230 12.05 -10.38 8.01
C ALA A 230 10.74 -9.65 8.37
N ARG A 231 10.76 -8.70 9.31
CA ARG A 231 9.59 -7.88 9.62
C ARG A 231 9.19 -7.03 8.42
N LEU A 232 10.15 -6.34 7.79
CA LEU A 232 9.89 -5.51 6.61
C LEU A 232 9.25 -6.29 5.45
N VAL A 233 9.64 -7.55 5.26
CA VAL A 233 8.99 -8.43 4.27
C VAL A 233 7.52 -8.70 4.62
N ARG A 234 7.19 -8.93 5.90
CA ARG A 234 5.78 -9.12 6.31
C ARG A 234 4.98 -7.85 6.05
N ASP A 235 5.49 -6.72 6.54
CA ASP A 235 4.82 -5.43 6.41
C ASP A 235 4.59 -5.06 4.93
N LEU A 236 5.51 -5.46 4.03
CA LEU A 236 5.37 -5.29 2.59
C LEU A 236 4.20 -6.07 2.00
N PHE A 237 4.06 -7.35 2.38
CA PHE A 237 2.97 -8.21 1.90
C PHE A 237 1.63 -7.83 2.53
N GLU A 238 1.62 -7.41 3.80
CA GLU A 238 0.44 -6.85 4.46
C GLU A 238 -0.02 -5.58 3.75
N LEU A 239 0.88 -4.65 3.45
CA LEU A 239 0.58 -3.44 2.68
C LEU A 239 0.04 -3.76 1.27
N ALA A 240 0.61 -4.77 0.60
CA ALA A 240 0.14 -5.21 -0.70
C ALA A 240 -1.28 -5.79 -0.63
N ALA A 241 -1.58 -6.58 0.41
CA ALA A 241 -2.91 -7.16 0.65
C ALA A 241 -3.96 -6.08 0.98
N GLU A 242 -3.59 -5.04 1.73
CA GLU A 242 -4.47 -3.90 2.00
C GLU A 242 -4.77 -3.05 0.75
N ARG A 243 -3.91 -3.10 -0.26
CA ARG A 243 -3.95 -2.26 -1.47
C ARG A 243 -4.19 -3.04 -2.77
N GLU A 244 -4.83 -4.20 -2.67
CA GLU A 244 -5.18 -5.03 -3.82
C GLU A 244 -6.09 -4.29 -4.82
N PRO A 245 -5.88 -4.46 -6.15
CA PRO A 245 -4.82 -5.25 -6.78
C PRO A 245 -3.43 -4.59 -6.66
N ALA A 246 -2.38 -5.38 -6.42
CA ALA A 246 -1.03 -4.87 -6.15
C ALA A 246 0.08 -5.63 -6.89
N ILE A 247 1.15 -4.92 -7.26
CA ILE A 247 2.37 -5.48 -7.86
C ILE A 247 3.56 -5.13 -6.97
N ILE A 248 4.22 -6.16 -6.45
CA ILE A 248 5.47 -6.03 -5.68
C ILE A 248 6.65 -6.19 -6.64
N PHE A 249 7.47 -5.14 -6.80
CA PHE A 249 8.70 -5.19 -7.58
C PHE A 249 9.94 -5.16 -6.69
N ILE A 250 10.74 -6.23 -6.77
CA ILE A 250 12.00 -6.40 -6.03
C ILE A 250 13.16 -6.32 -7.02
N ASP A 251 13.88 -5.20 -7.03
CA ASP A 251 15.12 -5.06 -7.81
C ASP A 251 16.31 -5.69 -7.07
N GLU A 252 17.35 -6.11 -7.78
CA GLU A 252 18.57 -6.70 -7.19
C GLU A 252 18.28 -7.81 -6.15
N ILE A 253 17.37 -8.74 -6.46
CA ILE A 253 16.97 -9.79 -5.52
C ILE A 253 18.15 -10.68 -5.07
N ASP A 254 19.24 -10.74 -5.85
CA ASP A 254 20.48 -11.43 -5.49
C ASP A 254 21.16 -10.90 -4.22
N ALA A 255 20.80 -9.70 -3.75
CA ALA A 255 21.23 -9.19 -2.45
C ALA A 255 20.75 -10.06 -1.28
N ILE A 256 19.56 -10.65 -1.38
CA ILE A 256 18.98 -11.54 -0.36
C ILE A 256 18.90 -13.00 -0.77
N ALA A 257 18.90 -13.27 -2.07
CA ALA A 257 18.67 -14.58 -2.65
C ALA A 257 19.95 -15.34 -3.02
N SER A 258 21.12 -14.83 -2.65
CA SER A 258 22.40 -15.45 -3.02
C SER A 258 22.61 -16.82 -2.37
N LYS A 259 23.25 -17.72 -3.12
CA LYS A 259 23.64 -19.06 -2.67
C LYS A 259 24.46 -18.99 -1.38
N ARG A 260 24.22 -19.98 -0.51
CA ARG A 260 24.94 -20.18 0.74
C ARG A 260 26.45 -20.16 0.51
N THR A 261 27.11 -19.10 0.97
CA THR A 261 28.56 -19.09 1.12
C THR A 261 28.89 -19.65 2.50
N GLU A 262 29.95 -20.45 2.63
CA GLU A 262 30.34 -21.12 3.89
C GLU A 262 30.78 -20.15 5.02
N SER A 263 30.75 -18.85 4.77
CA SER A 263 31.00 -17.80 5.75
C SER A 263 29.89 -17.78 6.81
N LYS A 264 30.25 -18.08 8.06
CA LYS A 264 29.34 -18.07 9.21
C LYS A 264 29.32 -16.70 9.88
N THR A 265 29.05 -15.66 9.11
CA THR A 265 28.94 -14.29 9.65
C THR A 265 27.52 -14.06 10.16
N SER A 266 27.35 -13.27 11.23
CA SER A 266 26.01 -12.96 11.77
C SER A 266 25.11 -12.24 10.75
N GLY A 267 25.69 -11.50 9.80
CA GLY A 267 24.95 -10.86 8.70
C GLY A 267 24.37 -11.85 7.69
N ASP A 268 25.14 -12.89 7.32
CA ASP A 268 24.68 -13.92 6.37
C ASP A 268 23.48 -14.70 6.91
N ALA A 269 23.43 -14.92 8.23
CA ALA A 269 22.30 -15.54 8.90
C ALA A 269 21.04 -14.66 8.89
N GLU A 270 21.18 -13.34 8.94
CA GLU A 270 20.04 -12.41 8.86
C GLU A 270 19.45 -12.38 7.46
N VAL A 271 20.31 -12.24 6.44
CA VAL A 271 19.90 -12.28 5.03
C VAL A 271 19.13 -13.58 4.72
N GLN A 272 19.61 -14.72 5.25
CA GLN A 272 18.91 -15.99 5.11
C GLN A 272 17.53 -16.02 5.79
N ARG A 273 17.36 -15.38 6.95
CA ARG A 273 16.03 -15.29 7.59
C ARG A 273 15.09 -14.46 6.75
N THR A 274 15.54 -13.31 6.23
CA THR A 274 14.73 -12.47 5.35
C THR A 274 14.33 -13.22 4.08
N MET A 275 15.25 -13.97 3.47
CA MET A 275 14.95 -14.84 2.33
C MET A 275 13.92 -15.91 2.69
N MET A 276 14.06 -16.59 3.83
CA MET A 276 13.09 -17.60 4.27
C MET A 276 11.71 -16.99 4.54
N GLN A 277 11.65 -15.77 5.07
CA GLN A 277 10.40 -15.05 5.27
C GLN A 277 9.75 -14.72 3.92
N LEU A 278 10.51 -14.17 2.96
CA LEU A 278 10.01 -13.91 1.60
C LEU A 278 9.45 -15.18 0.97
N LEU A 279 10.17 -16.29 1.09
CA LEU A 279 9.70 -17.59 0.60
C LEU A 279 8.44 -18.07 1.31
N SER A 280 8.30 -17.79 2.62
CA SER A 280 7.11 -18.13 3.39
C SER A 280 5.90 -17.30 2.93
N GLU A 281 6.07 -15.99 2.71
CA GLU A 281 5.01 -15.15 2.14
C GLU A 281 4.67 -15.60 0.71
N MET A 282 5.68 -16.03 -0.07
CA MET A 282 5.52 -16.60 -1.40
C MET A 282 4.98 -18.04 -1.44
N ASP A 283 4.94 -18.77 -0.33
CA ASP A 283 4.31 -20.09 -0.24
C ASP A 283 2.96 -20.06 0.53
N GLY A 284 2.68 -18.98 1.27
CA GLY A 284 1.46 -18.78 2.06
C GLY A 284 0.16 -18.99 1.28
N PHE A 285 -0.69 -19.85 1.85
CA PHE A 285 -1.79 -20.61 1.23
C PHE A 285 -3.09 -19.83 0.95
N ASP A 286 -3.74 -20.26 -0.14
CA ASP A 286 -5.17 -20.21 -0.50
C ASP A 286 -5.91 -18.88 -0.74
N GLN A 287 -5.42 -17.71 -0.29
CA GLN A 287 -6.03 -16.40 -0.59
C GLN A 287 -5.00 -15.29 -0.73
N ARG A 288 -4.01 -15.45 -1.62
CA ARG A 288 -3.42 -14.26 -2.23
C ARG A 288 -4.56 -13.70 -3.05
N GLY A 289 -5.08 -12.53 -2.71
CA GLY A 289 -5.99 -11.86 -3.63
C GLY A 289 -5.21 -11.45 -4.88
N ASP A 290 -5.49 -10.27 -5.39
CA ASP A 290 -4.91 -9.83 -6.67
C ASP A 290 -3.48 -9.26 -6.51
N ILE A 291 -2.55 -10.04 -5.95
CA ILE A 291 -1.14 -9.67 -5.73
C ILE A 291 -0.20 -10.42 -6.67
N SER A 292 0.58 -9.69 -7.48
CA SER A 292 1.62 -10.23 -8.35
C SER A 292 3.02 -9.81 -7.91
N ILE A 293 4.00 -10.72 -8.06
CA ILE A 293 5.40 -10.45 -7.67
C ILE A 293 6.30 -10.45 -8.91
N ILE A 294 7.07 -9.38 -9.08
CA ILE A 294 8.12 -9.27 -10.10
C ILE A 294 9.46 -9.07 -9.39
N ALA A 295 10.45 -9.89 -9.68
CA ALA A 295 11.82 -9.71 -9.20
C ALA A 295 12.79 -9.54 -10.36
N ALA A 296 13.85 -8.76 -10.17
CA ALA A 296 14.92 -8.59 -11.15
C ALA A 296 16.29 -8.96 -10.56
N THR A 297 17.14 -9.59 -11.38
CA THR A 297 18.55 -9.83 -11.03
C THR A 297 19.47 -9.70 -12.24
N ASN A 298 20.71 -9.28 -11.98
CA ASN A 298 21.80 -9.33 -12.95
C ASN A 298 22.67 -10.60 -12.79
N ARG A 299 22.48 -11.37 -11.72
CA ARG A 299 23.35 -12.49 -11.32
C ARG A 299 22.56 -13.76 -11.08
N PHE A 300 21.88 -14.23 -12.13
CA PHE A 300 21.06 -15.45 -12.07
C PHE A 300 21.83 -16.68 -11.56
N ASP A 301 23.11 -16.77 -11.92
CA ASP A 301 24.03 -17.83 -11.51
C ASP A 301 24.25 -17.90 -9.99
N MET A 302 24.05 -16.79 -9.28
CA MET A 302 24.23 -16.68 -7.83
C MET A 302 22.98 -17.01 -7.04
N LEU A 303 21.80 -17.12 -7.66
CA LEU A 303 20.55 -17.32 -6.93
C LEU A 303 20.42 -18.72 -6.31
N ASP A 304 19.83 -18.78 -5.11
CA ASP A 304 19.44 -20.03 -4.46
C ASP A 304 18.30 -20.70 -5.24
N ARG A 305 18.44 -22.00 -5.51
CA ARG A 305 17.44 -22.80 -6.22
C ARG A 305 16.11 -22.88 -5.49
N ALA A 306 16.06 -22.59 -4.19
CA ALA A 306 14.82 -22.53 -3.45
C ALA A 306 13.83 -21.55 -4.09
N ILE A 307 14.30 -20.39 -4.53
CA ILE A 307 13.47 -19.32 -5.11
C ILE A 307 12.87 -19.72 -6.46
N LEU A 308 13.58 -20.57 -7.21
CA LEU A 308 13.18 -21.07 -8.53
C LEU A 308 12.26 -22.30 -8.47
N ARG A 309 11.74 -22.67 -7.31
CA ARG A 309 10.83 -23.83 -7.18
C ARG A 309 9.42 -23.45 -7.65
N PRO A 310 8.68 -24.40 -8.24
CA PRO A 310 7.28 -24.19 -8.58
C PRO A 310 6.46 -23.72 -7.38
N GLY A 311 5.54 -22.78 -7.62
CA GLY A 311 4.76 -22.05 -6.61
C GLY A 311 5.42 -20.77 -6.09
N ARG A 312 6.56 -20.36 -6.68
CA ARG A 312 7.31 -19.15 -6.30
C ARG A 312 7.56 -18.27 -7.52
N PHE A 313 8.77 -18.27 -8.07
CA PHE A 313 9.04 -17.66 -9.36
C PHE A 313 8.84 -18.70 -10.47
N ASP A 314 7.59 -18.86 -10.86
CA ASP A 314 7.16 -19.84 -11.88
C ASP A 314 7.58 -19.44 -13.28
N ARG A 315 7.73 -18.13 -13.54
CA ARG A 315 8.14 -17.59 -14.83
C ARG A 315 9.53 -16.98 -14.73
N LEU A 316 10.44 -17.53 -15.51
CA LEU A 316 11.81 -17.04 -15.67
C LEU A 316 11.90 -16.40 -17.05
N ILE A 317 12.10 -15.10 -17.10
CA ILE A 317 12.16 -14.34 -18.36
C ILE A 317 13.58 -13.80 -18.51
N GLU A 318 14.25 -14.28 -19.53
CA GLU A 318 15.58 -13.81 -19.92
C GLU A 318 15.44 -12.52 -20.73
N VAL A 319 16.09 -11.46 -20.26
CA VAL A 319 16.19 -10.16 -20.95
C VAL A 319 17.59 -10.08 -21.56
N PRO A 320 17.74 -10.46 -22.85
CA PRO A 320 19.03 -10.54 -23.51
C PRO A 320 19.58 -9.15 -23.84
N GLU A 321 20.82 -9.11 -24.33
CA GLU A 321 21.33 -7.96 -25.05
C GLU A 321 20.54 -7.73 -26.35
N PRO A 322 20.36 -6.46 -26.77
CA PRO A 322 19.58 -6.14 -27.95
C PRO A 322 20.26 -6.63 -29.23
N ASP A 323 19.47 -7.23 -30.13
CA ASP A 323 19.90 -7.53 -31.48
C ASP A 323 19.98 -6.26 -32.34
N HIS A 324 20.38 -6.38 -33.61
CA HIS A 324 20.52 -5.22 -34.49
C HIS A 324 19.23 -4.39 -34.60
N GLU A 325 18.07 -5.04 -34.68
CA GLU A 325 16.78 -4.36 -34.77
C GLU A 325 16.44 -3.66 -33.46
N GLY A 326 16.65 -4.34 -32.33
CA GLY A 326 16.50 -3.77 -30.98
C GLY A 326 17.41 -2.57 -30.76
N ARG A 327 18.67 -2.62 -31.17
CA ARG A 327 19.59 -1.48 -31.04
C ARG A 327 19.13 -0.27 -31.86
N LEU A 328 18.64 -0.50 -33.07
CA LEU A 328 18.07 0.55 -33.90
C LEU A 328 16.85 1.19 -33.22
N GLN A 329 15.92 0.38 -32.71
CA GLN A 329 14.74 0.88 -32.01
C GLN A 329 15.12 1.68 -30.74
N ILE A 330 16.09 1.19 -29.96
CA ILE A 330 16.58 1.88 -28.75
C ILE A 330 17.20 3.23 -29.12
N LEU A 331 18.04 3.28 -30.17
CA LEU A 331 18.61 4.53 -30.67
C LEU A 331 17.53 5.49 -31.16
N ASP A 332 16.50 5.01 -31.86
CA ASP A 332 15.38 5.83 -32.33
C ASP A 332 14.62 6.46 -31.16
N ILE A 333 14.30 5.68 -30.12
CA ILE A 333 13.63 6.15 -28.90
C ILE A 333 14.46 7.26 -28.22
N HIS A 334 15.76 7.03 -28.00
CA HIS A 334 16.60 8.00 -27.30
C HIS A 334 16.92 9.25 -28.13
N THR A 335 16.84 9.16 -29.47
CA THR A 335 17.11 10.28 -30.37
C THR A 335 15.86 11.01 -30.85
N GLN A 336 14.66 10.52 -30.53
CA GLN A 336 13.38 11.10 -30.97
C GLN A 336 13.20 12.59 -30.59
N SER A 337 13.78 13.01 -29.46
CA SER A 337 13.74 14.39 -28.98
C SER A 337 14.96 15.22 -29.39
N MET A 338 15.93 14.62 -30.07
CA MET A 338 17.18 15.24 -30.47
C MET A 338 17.08 15.85 -31.87
N ASN A 339 17.85 16.91 -32.13
CA ASN A 339 17.92 17.53 -33.45
C ASN A 339 19.02 16.87 -34.29
N LEU A 340 18.68 15.80 -35.01
CA LEU A 340 19.60 15.07 -35.89
C LEU A 340 19.65 15.70 -37.28
N ALA A 341 20.83 15.73 -37.89
CA ALA A 341 20.98 16.09 -39.30
C ALA A 341 20.34 15.01 -40.20
N ASP A 342 19.78 15.41 -41.34
CA ASP A 342 19.16 14.50 -42.34
C ASP A 342 20.09 13.37 -42.83
N ALA A 343 21.41 13.55 -42.68
CA ALA A 343 22.43 12.60 -43.10
C ALA A 343 22.76 11.53 -42.05
N VAL A 344 22.19 11.60 -40.84
CA VAL A 344 22.41 10.62 -39.77
C VAL A 344 21.64 9.34 -40.09
N ASP A 345 22.37 8.24 -40.27
CA ASP A 345 21.80 6.90 -40.41
C ASP A 345 22.00 6.11 -39.11
N LEU A 346 20.95 6.01 -38.30
CA LEU A 346 20.96 5.23 -37.05
C LEU A 346 21.15 3.73 -37.33
N GLY A 347 20.88 3.25 -38.54
CA GLY A 347 21.13 1.86 -38.95
C GLY A 347 22.62 1.55 -39.00
N GLU A 348 23.45 2.48 -39.49
CA GLU A 348 24.91 2.33 -39.45
C GLU A 348 25.43 2.33 -38.01
N THR A 349 24.92 3.25 -37.17
CA THR A 349 25.27 3.28 -35.73
C THR A 349 24.84 2.00 -35.00
N ALA A 350 23.67 1.43 -35.32
CA ALA A 350 23.21 0.17 -34.76
C ALA A 350 24.10 -1.03 -35.18
N ALA A 351 24.66 -0.99 -36.40
CA ALA A 351 25.60 -2.00 -36.86
C ALA A 351 26.95 -1.93 -36.12
N ASP A 352 27.44 -0.72 -35.83
CA ASP A 352 28.73 -0.49 -35.17
C ASP A 352 28.71 -0.68 -33.63
N THR A 353 27.52 -0.87 -33.04
CA THR A 353 27.29 -1.02 -31.58
C THR A 353 26.99 -2.45 -31.16
N GLU A 354 27.54 -3.45 -31.87
CA GLU A 354 27.36 -4.86 -31.51
C GLU A 354 27.85 -5.15 -30.08
N GLY A 355 27.00 -5.77 -29.26
CA GLY A 355 27.29 -6.09 -27.86
C GLY A 355 26.90 -4.99 -26.86
N PHE A 356 26.43 -3.83 -27.33
CA PHE A 356 26.01 -2.75 -26.44
C PHE A 356 24.66 -3.07 -25.79
N SER A 357 24.56 -2.82 -24.49
CA SER A 357 23.32 -2.82 -23.72
C SER A 357 22.49 -1.56 -24.00
N GLY A 358 21.21 -1.58 -23.59
CA GLY A 358 20.33 -0.42 -23.75
C GLY A 358 20.88 0.84 -23.05
N ALA A 359 21.46 0.68 -21.86
CA ALA A 359 22.08 1.79 -21.12
C ALA A 359 23.32 2.37 -21.83
N GLU A 360 24.09 1.55 -22.54
CA GLU A 360 25.24 2.01 -23.33
C GLU A 360 24.79 2.75 -24.59
N LEU A 361 23.70 2.32 -25.23
CA LEU A 361 23.09 3.03 -26.37
C LEU A 361 22.49 4.37 -25.96
N GLU A 362 21.83 4.44 -24.79
CA GLU A 362 21.37 5.70 -24.19
C GLU A 362 22.55 6.66 -23.94
N SER A 363 23.63 6.12 -23.38
CA SER A 363 24.87 6.87 -23.11
C SER A 363 25.51 7.37 -24.40
N LEU A 364 25.55 6.53 -25.45
CA LEU A 364 26.06 6.89 -26.77
C LEU A 364 25.28 8.06 -27.38
N ALA A 365 23.95 8.00 -27.38
CA ALA A 365 23.09 9.07 -27.90
C ALA A 365 23.29 10.38 -27.12
N THR A 366 23.39 10.29 -25.79
CA THR A 366 23.64 11.45 -24.93
C THR A 366 25.01 12.08 -25.20
N GLU A 367 26.04 11.27 -25.35
CA GLU A 367 27.40 11.73 -25.64
C GLU A 367 27.49 12.39 -27.03
N ALA A 368 26.83 11.83 -28.05
CA ALA A 368 26.75 12.45 -29.37
C ALA A 368 26.13 13.87 -29.29
N GLY A 369 25.06 14.04 -28.51
CA GLY A 369 24.50 15.36 -28.21
C GLY A 369 25.50 16.30 -27.52
N MET A 370 26.32 15.79 -26.61
CA MET A 370 27.33 16.59 -25.92
C MET A 370 28.50 17.01 -26.80
N PHE A 371 28.90 16.21 -27.80
CA PHE A 371 29.89 16.63 -28.80
C PHE A 371 29.36 17.80 -29.64
N ALA A 372 28.13 17.71 -30.13
CA ALA A 372 27.50 18.81 -30.88
C ALA A 372 27.43 20.10 -30.05
N ILE A 373 27.02 20.01 -28.77
CA ILE A 373 26.97 21.17 -27.85
C ILE A 373 28.37 21.76 -27.60
N ARG A 374 29.39 20.91 -27.41
CA ARG A 374 30.77 21.34 -27.16
C ARG A 374 31.32 22.17 -28.32
N ASP A 375 30.93 21.83 -29.54
CA ASP A 375 31.30 22.54 -30.76
C ASP A 375 30.42 23.77 -31.04
N GLY A 376 29.45 24.07 -30.16
CA GLY A 376 28.52 25.18 -30.32
C GLY A 376 27.51 24.97 -31.45
N ARG A 377 27.29 23.71 -31.86
CA ARG A 377 26.29 23.31 -32.85
C ARG A 377 24.95 23.01 -32.18
N THR A 378 23.88 23.15 -32.94
CA THR A 378 22.50 22.83 -32.51
C THR A 378 21.97 21.57 -33.17
N GLU A 379 22.77 20.93 -34.02
CA GLU A 379 22.40 19.76 -34.81
C GLU A 379 23.49 18.70 -34.64
N ILE A 380 23.06 17.46 -34.41
CA ILE A 380 23.91 16.29 -34.21
C ILE A 380 24.15 15.63 -35.57
N THR A 381 25.39 15.31 -35.86
CA THR A 381 25.86 14.75 -37.13
C THR A 381 26.41 13.34 -36.93
N THR A 382 26.64 12.62 -38.03
CA THR A 382 27.22 11.27 -37.99
C THR A 382 28.61 11.23 -37.34
N GLU A 383 29.39 12.32 -37.45
CA GLU A 383 30.72 12.45 -36.81
C GLU A 383 30.60 12.46 -35.28
N ASP A 384 29.54 13.06 -34.73
CA ASP A 384 29.30 13.08 -33.28
C ASP A 384 29.03 11.67 -32.71
N PHE A 385 28.31 10.84 -33.46
CA PHE A 385 28.07 9.44 -33.07
C PHE A 385 29.36 8.61 -33.16
N ALA A 386 30.21 8.87 -34.14
CA ALA A 386 31.52 8.21 -34.25
C ALA A 386 32.44 8.60 -33.08
N ASP A 387 32.51 9.89 -32.73
CA ASP A 387 33.28 10.39 -31.59
C ASP A 387 32.74 9.85 -30.26
N ALA A 388 31.41 9.78 -30.12
CA ALA A 388 30.75 9.16 -28.97
C ALA A 388 31.09 7.67 -28.85
N LEU A 389 31.09 6.94 -29.97
CA LEU A 389 31.43 5.52 -30.00
C LEU A 389 32.89 5.27 -29.58
N GLU A 390 33.84 6.08 -30.08
CA GLU A 390 35.24 6.00 -29.67
C GLU A 390 35.39 6.25 -28.16
N LYS A 391 34.67 7.25 -27.61
CA LYS A 391 34.71 7.57 -26.19
C LYS A 391 34.15 6.44 -25.33
N VAL A 392 32.94 5.96 -25.62
CA VAL A 392 32.27 4.90 -24.86
C VAL A 392 33.09 3.61 -24.90
N SER A 393 33.64 3.26 -26.07
CA SER A 393 34.50 2.08 -26.23
C SER A 393 35.85 2.20 -25.50
N THR A 394 36.35 3.42 -25.29
CA THR A 394 37.63 3.65 -24.58
C THR A 394 37.45 3.60 -23.07
N ASP A 395 36.29 4.00 -22.54
CA ASP A 395 35.98 3.89 -21.11
C ASP A 395 35.82 2.43 -20.65
N GLU A 396 35.60 1.48 -21.56
CA GLU A 396 35.66 0.03 -21.30
C GLU A 396 37.09 -0.52 -21.10
N ALA A 397 38.14 0.23 -21.47
CA ALA A 397 39.51 -0.23 -21.25
C ALA A 397 39.88 -0.18 -19.76
N PRO A 398 40.24 -1.31 -19.12
CA PRO A 398 40.54 -1.31 -17.69
C PRO A 398 41.85 -0.55 -17.43
N GLY A 399 41.72 0.69 -16.95
CA GLY A 399 42.76 1.38 -16.20
C GLY A 399 43.34 2.64 -16.85
N LYS A 400 42.75 3.79 -16.53
CA LYS A 400 43.50 4.96 -16.01
C LYS A 400 42.53 5.94 -15.32
N PRO A 401 42.65 6.17 -14.01
CA PRO A 401 41.88 7.24 -13.37
C PRO A 401 42.34 8.58 -13.94
N ILE A 402 41.41 9.34 -14.50
CA ILE A 402 41.61 10.73 -14.89
C ILE A 402 41.78 11.53 -13.60
N ALA A 403 43.03 11.89 -13.30
CA ALA A 403 43.34 12.81 -12.21
C ALA A 403 42.92 14.22 -12.63
N PHE A 404 41.87 14.76 -12.00
CA PHE A 404 41.63 16.20 -11.99
C PHE A 404 42.68 16.84 -11.07
N TYR A 405 43.50 17.74 -11.62
CA TYR A 405 44.44 18.59 -10.87
C TYR A 405 43.77 19.88 -10.40
#